data_AF-A0A4Z1A6G2-F1
#
_entry.id   AF-A0A4Z1A6G2-F1
#
_cell.length_a   1.000
_cell.length_b   1.000
_cell.length_c   1.000
_cell.angle_alpha   90.00
_cell.angle_beta   90.00
_cell.angle_gamma   90.00
#
_symmetry.space_group_name_H-M   'P 1'
#
loop_
_entity.id
_entity.type
_entity.pdbx_description
1 polymer ?
#
loop_
_entity_poly.entity_id
_entity_poly.type
_entity_poly.pdbx_seq_one_letter_code
_entity_poly.pdbx_strand_id
1 'polypeptide(L)'
;MKNKLLLIALLTLPFLTIFATESETSDSFRGIDFSTTEVQKIKAMTITVPKIAKRSDSIHLKDKFPITFFKADCTQEKECFSLLISVSILPSSLKSFETLVEDSKASDFGDTPYEVNKWVELLTFKTDKTKILMGPGELLGTKINAFYHIKETNETYKVSINLIFHPKFPDEEWKDILMHSFLILNSINIESK
;
A
#
# COMPACT_ATOMS: atom_id res chain seq x y z
N MET A 1 -46.06 46.99 40.00
CA MET A 1 -45.02 46.01 39.61
C MET A 1 -45.16 45.72 38.13
N LYS A 2 -44.09 45.96 37.35
CA LYS A 2 -43.51 45.17 36.23
C LYS A 2 -44.48 44.56 35.18
N ASN A 3 -44.23 44.52 33.88
CA ASN A 3 -43.18 45.00 33.00
C ASN A 3 -43.70 44.84 31.55
N LYS A 4 -43.14 45.62 30.63
CA LYS A 4 -43.29 45.51 29.18
C LYS A 4 -43.04 44.07 28.68
N LEU A 5 -43.75 43.64 27.64
CA LEU A 5 -43.22 42.63 26.72
C LEU A 5 -43.49 43.03 25.27
N LEU A 6 -42.37 43.35 24.62
CA LEU A 6 -42.19 43.52 23.18
C LEU A 6 -42.61 42.25 22.44
N LEU A 7 -43.31 42.42 21.32
CA LEU A 7 -43.42 41.41 20.27
C LEU A 7 -42.15 41.49 19.42
N ILE A 8 -41.23 40.53 19.55
CA ILE A 8 -40.15 40.32 18.59
C ILE A 8 -40.52 39.09 17.79
N ALA A 9 -40.95 39.29 16.55
CA ALA A 9 -41.07 38.22 15.56
C ALA A 9 -39.65 37.77 15.20
N LEU A 10 -39.22 36.64 15.78
CA LEU A 10 -37.96 36.00 15.46
C LEU A 10 -38.17 35.20 14.16
N LEU A 11 -37.79 35.81 13.04
CA LEU A 11 -37.45 35.11 11.80
C LEU A 11 -36.16 34.33 12.05
N THR A 12 -36.27 33.05 12.38
CA THR A 12 -35.13 32.12 12.28
C THR A 12 -35.53 30.97 11.38
N LEU A 13 -35.13 31.08 10.11
CA LEU A 13 -34.97 29.94 9.22
C LEU A 13 -34.19 28.84 9.94
N PRO A 14 -34.60 27.56 9.87
CA PRO A 14 -33.63 26.50 10.04
C PRO A 14 -32.81 26.48 8.75
N PHE A 15 -31.66 27.14 8.75
CA PHE A 15 -30.57 26.69 7.91
C PHE A 15 -30.25 25.27 8.38
N LEU A 16 -30.88 24.28 7.75
CA LEU A 16 -30.39 22.91 7.77
C LEU A 16 -29.03 22.96 7.10
N THR A 17 -27.99 23.17 7.91
CA THR A 17 -26.62 22.87 7.52
C THR A 17 -26.60 21.37 7.26
N ILE A 18 -26.75 21.00 6.00
CA ILE A 18 -26.34 19.69 5.50
C ILE A 18 -24.84 19.68 5.71
N PHE A 19 -24.39 19.22 6.88
CA PHE A 19 -23.03 18.76 7.03
C PHE A 19 -22.93 17.54 6.12
N ALA A 20 -22.36 17.74 4.93
CA ALA A 20 -21.70 16.65 4.25
C ALA A 20 -20.60 16.21 5.23
N THR A 21 -20.85 15.13 5.97
CA THR A 21 -19.81 14.44 6.71
C THR A 21 -18.81 13.99 5.66
N GLU A 22 -17.68 14.68 5.56
CA GLU A 22 -16.52 14.11 4.89
C GLU A 22 -16.31 12.74 5.51
N SER A 23 -16.34 11.71 4.66
CA SER A 23 -16.06 10.33 5.07
C SER A 23 -14.72 10.33 5.79
N GLU A 24 -14.72 10.19 7.12
CA GLU A 24 -13.50 9.94 7.88
C GLU A 24 -12.90 8.65 7.33
N THR A 25 -11.83 8.78 6.54
CA THR A 25 -11.07 7.63 6.04
C THR A 25 -10.52 6.90 7.26
N SER A 26 -10.88 5.62 7.42
CA SER A 26 -10.33 4.81 8.49
C SER A 26 -8.86 4.55 8.21
N ASP A 27 -7.99 4.75 9.20
CA ASP A 27 -6.58 4.38 9.10
C ASP A 27 -6.29 3.00 9.71
N SER A 28 -7.28 2.35 10.34
CA SER A 28 -7.10 1.09 11.06
C SER A 28 -8.08 0.02 10.59
N PHE A 29 -7.55 -1.13 10.19
CA PHE A 29 -8.31 -2.26 9.64
C PHE A 29 -7.92 -3.54 10.34
N ARG A 30 -8.86 -4.16 11.08
CA ARG A 30 -8.69 -5.47 11.75
C ARG A 30 -7.36 -5.64 12.50
N GLY A 31 -6.95 -4.58 13.20
CA GLY A 31 -5.74 -4.56 14.03
C GLY A 31 -4.47 -4.08 13.32
N ILE A 32 -4.52 -3.74 12.02
CA ILE A 32 -3.43 -3.05 11.32
C ILE A 32 -3.74 -1.56 11.28
N ASP A 33 -2.91 -0.76 11.93
CA ASP A 33 -2.96 0.71 11.92
C ASP A 33 -1.95 1.26 10.90
N PHE A 34 -2.45 1.97 9.89
CA PHE A 34 -1.67 2.63 8.85
C PHE A 34 -1.37 4.11 9.17
N SER A 35 -1.94 4.70 10.22
CA SER A 35 -1.66 6.08 10.63
C SER A 35 -0.25 6.20 11.25
N THR A 36 0.19 5.16 11.95
CA THR A 36 1.50 5.13 12.60
C THR A 36 2.53 4.44 11.72
N THR A 37 3.42 5.24 11.12
CA THR A 37 4.41 4.75 10.15
C THR A 37 5.85 5.04 10.55
N GLU A 38 6.78 4.31 9.94
CA GLU A 38 8.21 4.52 10.09
C GLU A 38 8.93 4.42 8.74
N VAL A 39 10.00 5.22 8.58
CA VAL A 39 10.86 5.19 7.40
C VAL A 39 11.91 4.10 7.57
N GLN A 40 11.99 3.21 6.59
CA GLN A 40 12.89 2.07 6.57
C GLN A 40 13.85 2.18 5.38
N LYS A 41 15.15 1.98 5.63
CA LYS A 41 16.18 1.95 4.59
C LYS A 41 16.52 0.50 4.19
N ILE A 42 16.53 0.24 2.89
CA ILE A 42 16.79 -1.05 2.26
C ILE A 42 17.80 -0.81 1.13
N LYS A 43 19.08 -1.04 1.43
CA LYS A 43 20.20 -0.66 0.54
C LYS A 43 20.12 0.84 0.18
N ALA A 44 19.77 1.18 -1.06
CA ALA A 44 19.64 2.55 -1.54
C ALA A 44 18.19 3.05 -1.56
N MET A 45 17.22 2.16 -1.31
CA MET A 45 15.80 2.50 -1.21
C MET A 45 15.44 2.96 0.20
N THR A 46 14.61 3.98 0.32
CA THR A 46 13.80 4.28 1.50
C THR A 46 12.34 4.00 1.21
N ILE A 47 11.62 3.45 2.18
CA ILE A 47 10.18 3.18 2.11
C ILE A 47 9.54 3.47 3.47
N THR A 48 8.31 3.99 3.48
CA THR A 48 7.53 4.19 4.70
C THR A 48 6.56 3.03 4.87
N VAL A 49 6.61 2.37 6.02
CA VAL A 49 5.79 1.19 6.34
C VAL A 49 5.06 1.38 7.67
N PRO A 50 3.93 0.68 7.91
CA PRO A 50 3.26 0.69 9.22
C PRO A 50 4.19 0.20 10.34
N LYS A 51 4.24 0.89 11.48
CA LYS A 51 5.11 0.55 12.63
C LYS A 51 4.85 -0.83 13.21
N ILE A 52 3.63 -1.34 13.05
CA ILE A 52 3.26 -2.69 13.50
C ILE A 52 3.97 -3.79 12.68
N ALA A 53 4.42 -3.48 11.46
CA ALA A 53 5.06 -4.44 10.58
C ALA A 53 6.51 -4.70 11.00
N LYS A 54 6.80 -5.93 11.42
CA LYS A 54 8.14 -6.33 11.89
C LYS A 54 9.06 -6.60 10.71
N ARG A 55 10.23 -5.95 10.72
CA ARG A 55 11.28 -6.15 9.72
C ARG A 55 12.00 -7.49 9.91
N SER A 56 12.28 -8.19 8.82
CA SER A 56 13.27 -9.27 8.77
C SER A 56 14.03 -9.24 7.44
N ASP A 57 15.33 -9.48 7.48
CA ASP A 57 16.18 -9.51 6.30
C ASP A 57 16.60 -10.96 5.99
N SER A 58 16.62 -11.29 4.71
CA SER A 58 16.94 -12.63 4.22
C SER A 58 17.63 -12.56 2.85
N ILE A 59 18.05 -13.72 2.36
CA ILE A 59 18.66 -13.91 1.05
C ILE A 59 17.93 -15.04 0.35
N HIS A 60 17.55 -14.83 -0.92
CA HIS A 60 16.94 -15.87 -1.73
C HIS A 60 17.85 -17.11 -1.79
N LEU A 61 17.31 -18.27 -1.44
CA LEU A 61 18.11 -19.48 -1.20
C LEU A 61 18.93 -19.91 -2.42
N LYS A 62 18.33 -19.86 -3.60
CA LYS A 62 18.93 -20.33 -4.86
C LYS A 62 19.76 -19.25 -5.53
N ASP A 63 19.14 -18.10 -5.81
CA ASP A 63 19.72 -17.05 -6.65
C ASP A 63 20.46 -15.95 -5.87
N LYS A 64 20.51 -16.07 -4.53
CA LYS A 64 21.34 -15.27 -3.62
C LYS A 64 21.12 -13.75 -3.65
N PHE A 65 19.97 -13.27 -4.14
CA PHE A 65 19.60 -11.86 -4.03
C PHE A 65 19.00 -11.51 -2.65
N PRO A 66 19.19 -10.28 -2.13
CA PRO A 66 18.66 -9.88 -0.84
C PRO A 66 17.15 -9.65 -0.90
N ILE A 67 16.48 -9.98 0.21
CA ILE A 67 15.06 -9.74 0.42
C ILE A 67 14.85 -9.16 1.82
N THR A 68 14.18 -8.02 1.91
CA THR A 68 13.70 -7.47 3.18
C THR A 68 12.20 -7.67 3.27
N PHE A 69 11.69 -8.15 4.40
CA PHE A 69 10.27 -8.34 4.68
C PHE A 69 9.83 -7.39 5.80
N PHE A 70 8.59 -6.91 5.73
CA PHE A 70 7.86 -6.25 6.81
C PHE A 70 6.54 -6.97 7.00
N LYS A 71 6.35 -7.59 8.17
CA LYS A 71 5.23 -8.50 8.44
C LYS A 71 4.39 -8.01 9.61
N ALA A 72 3.10 -7.82 9.39
CA ALA A 72 2.10 -7.64 10.42
C ALA A 72 1.05 -8.75 10.27
N ASP A 73 1.14 -9.77 11.12
CA ASP A 73 0.20 -10.90 11.09
C ASP A 73 -1.05 -10.57 11.90
N CYS A 74 -2.21 -10.99 11.40
CA CYS A 74 -3.43 -11.00 12.19
C CYS A 74 -3.28 -11.94 13.39
N THR A 75 -3.86 -11.54 14.51
CA THR A 75 -3.93 -12.35 15.73
C THR A 75 -5.37 -12.79 16.05
N GLN A 76 -6.33 -12.40 15.22
CA GLN A 76 -7.76 -12.64 15.42
C GLN A 76 -8.24 -13.80 14.55
N GLU A 77 -9.01 -14.72 15.12
CA GLU A 77 -9.47 -15.94 14.43
C GLU A 77 -10.63 -15.70 13.46
N LYS A 78 -11.52 -14.74 13.75
CA LYS A 78 -12.76 -14.52 12.98
C LYS A 78 -12.61 -13.51 11.86
N GLU A 79 -11.92 -12.40 12.13
CA GLU A 79 -11.67 -11.32 11.18
C GLU A 79 -10.16 -11.08 11.13
N CYS A 80 -9.53 -11.65 10.12
CA CYS A 80 -8.09 -11.59 9.93
C CYS A 80 -7.75 -10.58 8.84
N PHE A 81 -6.72 -9.77 9.10
CA PHE A 81 -5.97 -9.05 8.10
C PHE A 81 -4.50 -9.09 8.44
N SER A 82 -3.70 -9.66 7.53
CA SER A 82 -2.25 -9.69 7.60
C SER A 82 -1.67 -8.90 6.44
N LEU A 83 -0.65 -8.11 6.72
CA LEU A 83 0.12 -7.34 5.76
C LEU A 83 1.53 -7.94 5.66
N LEU A 84 1.94 -8.28 4.44
CA LEU A 84 3.32 -8.65 4.16
C LEU A 84 3.87 -7.81 3.01
N ILE A 85 4.77 -6.89 3.33
CA ILE A 85 5.54 -6.13 2.36
C ILE A 85 6.89 -6.81 2.19
N SER A 86 7.34 -7.06 0.96
CA SER A 86 8.69 -7.52 0.70
C SER A 86 9.38 -6.67 -0.36
N VAL A 87 10.68 -6.47 -0.20
CA VAL A 87 11.53 -5.74 -1.14
C VAL A 87 12.66 -6.66 -1.54
N SER A 88 12.66 -7.06 -2.81
CA SER A 88 13.72 -7.87 -3.42
C SER A 88 14.55 -7.00 -4.36
N ILE A 89 15.87 -7.12 -4.29
CA ILE A 89 16.79 -6.35 -5.16
C ILE A 89 17.48 -7.31 -6.11
N LEU A 90 17.03 -7.32 -7.37
CA LEU A 90 17.47 -8.30 -8.35
C LEU A 90 18.41 -7.64 -9.38
N PRO A 91 19.68 -8.06 -9.48
CA PRO A 91 20.56 -7.60 -10.55
C PRO A 91 20.08 -8.13 -11.90
N SER A 92 20.21 -7.31 -12.96
CA SER A 92 19.80 -7.69 -14.31
C SER A 92 20.59 -8.88 -14.88
N SER A 93 21.74 -9.23 -14.28
CA SER A 93 22.51 -10.43 -14.62
C SER A 93 21.79 -11.73 -14.25
N LEU A 94 20.86 -11.69 -13.29
CA LEU A 94 20.01 -12.84 -12.96
C LEU A 94 18.78 -12.89 -13.87
N LYS A 95 18.05 -11.77 -13.97
CA LYS A 95 16.85 -11.63 -14.80
C LYS A 95 16.68 -10.18 -15.23
N SER A 96 16.31 -9.96 -16.49
CA SER A 96 15.97 -8.63 -16.99
C SER A 96 14.68 -8.11 -16.34
N PHE A 97 14.46 -6.80 -16.42
CA PHE A 97 13.22 -6.18 -15.97
C PHE A 97 11.98 -6.84 -16.62
N GLU A 98 12.00 -7.06 -17.93
CA GLU A 98 10.90 -7.66 -18.67
C GLU A 98 10.62 -9.08 -18.21
N THR A 99 11.66 -9.90 -18.02
CA THR A 99 11.51 -11.27 -17.51
C THR A 99 10.95 -11.27 -16.09
N LEU A 100 11.39 -10.35 -15.23
CA LEU A 100 10.85 -10.24 -13.87
C LEU A 100 9.36 -9.90 -13.84
N VAL A 101 8.93 -9.00 -14.72
CA VAL A 101 7.51 -8.62 -14.85
C VAL A 101 6.69 -9.80 -15.36
N GLU A 102 7.14 -10.50 -16.40
CA GLU A 102 6.40 -11.62 -16.99
C GLU A 102 6.36 -12.84 -16.04
N ASP A 103 7.47 -13.16 -15.38
CA ASP A 103 7.49 -14.22 -14.35
C ASP A 103 6.52 -13.88 -13.21
N SER A 104 6.43 -12.61 -12.84
CA SER A 104 5.51 -12.16 -11.80
C SER A 104 4.05 -12.36 -12.21
N LYS A 105 3.67 -11.97 -13.43
CA LYS A 105 2.31 -12.21 -13.96
C LYS A 105 1.95 -13.69 -13.95
N ALA A 106 2.92 -14.56 -14.22
CA ALA A 106 2.70 -16.00 -14.33
C ALA A 106 2.65 -16.74 -12.98
N SER A 107 3.28 -16.22 -11.93
CA SER A 107 3.53 -16.99 -10.70
C SER A 107 3.13 -16.31 -9.40
N ASP A 108 3.08 -14.97 -9.36
CA ASP A 108 2.78 -14.25 -8.12
C ASP A 108 1.28 -14.06 -7.88
N PHE A 109 0.42 -14.33 -8.86
CA PHE A 109 -1.01 -14.04 -8.79
C PHE A 109 -1.84 -15.29 -9.03
N GLY A 110 -3.02 -15.36 -8.42
CA GLY A 110 -3.98 -16.46 -8.63
C GLY A 110 -4.74 -16.37 -9.95
N ASP A 111 -4.75 -15.19 -10.58
CA ASP A 111 -5.31 -14.91 -11.90
C ASP A 111 -4.51 -13.78 -12.57
N THR A 112 -4.79 -13.50 -13.84
CA THR A 112 -4.12 -12.46 -14.62
C THR A 112 -4.23 -11.10 -13.91
N PRO A 113 -3.10 -10.51 -13.47
CA PRO A 113 -3.13 -9.22 -12.81
C PRO A 113 -3.39 -8.09 -13.81
N TYR A 114 -3.88 -6.97 -13.31
CA TYR A 114 -4.03 -5.75 -14.09
C TYR A 114 -2.85 -4.79 -13.85
N GLU A 115 -2.53 -4.02 -14.89
CA GLU A 115 -1.51 -2.97 -14.82
C GLU A 115 -2.14 -1.69 -14.26
N VAL A 116 -1.62 -1.20 -13.13
CA VAL A 116 -2.18 -0.04 -12.42
C VAL A 116 -1.52 1.26 -12.91
N ASN A 117 -1.66 1.54 -14.21
CA ASN A 117 -0.97 2.66 -14.87
C ASN A 117 -1.23 4.01 -14.20
N LYS A 118 -2.46 4.21 -13.69
CA LYS A 118 -2.80 5.46 -13.00
C LYS A 118 -1.99 5.68 -11.73
N TRP A 119 -1.65 4.62 -10.99
CA TRP A 119 -0.79 4.74 -9.82
C TRP A 119 0.63 5.11 -10.25
N VAL A 120 1.14 4.47 -11.31
CA VAL A 120 2.46 4.81 -11.88
C VAL A 120 2.50 6.29 -12.28
N GLU A 121 1.43 6.85 -12.84
CA GLU A 121 1.34 8.29 -13.13
C GLU A 121 1.42 9.19 -11.88
N LEU A 122 0.85 8.74 -10.76
CA LEU A 122 0.75 9.53 -9.53
C LEU A 122 1.93 9.34 -8.56
N LEU A 123 2.77 8.32 -8.76
CA LEU A 123 3.96 8.12 -7.94
C LEU A 123 4.89 9.34 -8.00
N THR A 124 5.41 9.73 -6.84
CA THR A 124 6.40 10.80 -6.69
C THR A 124 7.76 10.37 -7.26
N PHE A 125 8.15 9.12 -7.00
CA PHE A 125 9.37 8.52 -7.52
C PHE A 125 9.07 7.50 -8.61
N LYS A 126 9.80 7.60 -9.72
CA LYS A 126 9.74 6.66 -10.85
C LYS A 126 11.14 6.52 -11.42
N THR A 127 11.41 5.38 -12.02
CA THR A 127 12.63 5.13 -12.79
C THR A 127 12.31 4.98 -14.27
N ASP A 128 13.34 4.86 -15.11
CA ASP A 128 13.24 4.61 -16.56
C ASP A 128 12.23 3.50 -16.90
N LYS A 129 12.18 2.44 -16.08
CA LYS A 129 11.17 1.39 -16.17
C LYS A 129 10.52 1.18 -14.81
N THR A 130 9.29 1.67 -14.72
CA THR A 130 8.42 1.46 -13.56
C THR A 130 7.16 0.73 -13.98
N LYS A 131 6.75 -0.30 -13.23
CA LYS A 131 5.50 -1.03 -13.47
C LYS A 131 4.85 -1.42 -12.16
N ILE A 132 3.52 -1.31 -12.10
CA ILE A 132 2.73 -1.81 -10.97
C ILE A 132 1.70 -2.80 -11.52
N LEU A 133 1.69 -4.00 -10.93
CA LEU A 133 0.71 -5.04 -11.15
C LEU A 133 -0.12 -5.22 -9.89
N MET A 134 -1.43 -5.38 -10.02
CA MET A 134 -2.30 -5.71 -8.90
C MET A 134 -3.29 -6.81 -9.31
N GLY A 135 -3.66 -7.67 -8.38
CA GLY A 135 -4.59 -8.76 -8.65
C GLY A 135 -4.82 -9.67 -7.45
N PRO A 136 -5.61 -10.73 -7.60
CA PRO A 136 -5.73 -11.78 -6.61
C PRO A 136 -4.35 -12.39 -6.31
N GLY A 137 -3.98 -12.53 -5.04
CA GLY A 137 -2.76 -13.24 -4.65
C GLY A 137 -2.84 -14.72 -5.03
N GLU A 138 -1.69 -15.35 -5.23
CA GLU A 138 -1.56 -16.79 -5.54
C GLU A 138 -2.06 -17.71 -4.41
N LEU A 139 -2.00 -17.23 -3.16
CA LEU A 139 -2.51 -17.98 -2.00
C LEU A 139 -3.86 -17.45 -1.52
N LEU A 140 -3.91 -16.19 -1.08
CA LEU A 140 -5.09 -15.57 -0.52
C LEU A 140 -4.99 -14.04 -0.60
N GLY A 141 -6.14 -13.38 -0.73
CA GLY A 141 -6.26 -11.93 -0.66
C GLY A 141 -5.82 -11.23 -1.95
N THR A 142 -5.22 -10.05 -1.81
CA THR A 142 -4.77 -9.23 -2.94
C THR A 142 -3.27 -9.02 -2.87
N LYS A 143 -2.61 -9.12 -4.02
CA LYS A 143 -1.19 -8.82 -4.16
C LYS A 143 -1.01 -7.59 -5.06
N ILE A 144 -0.02 -6.77 -4.71
CA ILE A 144 0.46 -5.66 -5.52
C ILE A 144 1.96 -5.84 -5.69
N ASN A 145 2.46 -5.84 -6.93
CA ASN A 145 3.88 -5.88 -7.24
C ASN A 145 4.28 -4.61 -7.99
N ALA A 146 5.18 -3.83 -7.41
CA ALA A 146 5.79 -2.67 -8.04
C ALA A 146 7.25 -2.96 -8.39
N PHE A 147 7.66 -2.58 -9.60
CA PHE A 147 8.99 -2.80 -10.13
C PHE A 147 9.64 -1.46 -10.46
N TYR A 148 10.87 -1.25 -9.99
CA TYR A 148 11.66 -0.04 -10.21
C TYR A 148 13.05 -0.44 -10.71
N HIS A 149 13.31 -0.23 -12.01
CA HIS A 149 14.62 -0.53 -12.59
C HIS A 149 15.58 0.67 -12.46
N ILE A 150 16.73 0.49 -11.84
CA ILE A 150 17.79 1.49 -11.70
C ILE A 150 18.87 1.20 -12.73
N LYS A 151 19.02 2.09 -13.71
CA LYS A 151 19.93 1.90 -14.85
C LYS A 151 21.39 1.95 -14.43
N GLU A 152 21.73 2.84 -13.49
CA GLU A 152 23.09 3.10 -13.02
C GLU A 152 23.68 1.88 -12.30
N THR A 153 22.87 1.21 -11.46
CA THR A 153 23.28 0.00 -10.73
C THR A 153 22.92 -1.29 -11.46
N ASN A 154 22.14 -1.19 -12.55
CA ASN A 154 21.60 -2.32 -13.31
C ASN A 154 20.85 -3.33 -12.43
N GLU A 155 20.00 -2.82 -11.55
CA GLU A 155 19.21 -3.59 -10.58
C GLU A 155 17.73 -3.24 -10.70
N THR A 156 16.87 -4.20 -10.41
CA THR A 156 15.43 -3.99 -10.30
C THR A 156 15.01 -4.23 -8.86
N TYR A 157 14.41 -3.22 -8.24
CA TYR A 157 13.73 -3.36 -6.96
C TYR A 157 12.30 -3.83 -7.24
N LYS A 158 11.94 -5.02 -6.73
CA LYS A 158 10.57 -5.53 -6.72
C LYS A 158 10.01 -5.35 -5.31
N VAL A 159 9.00 -4.51 -5.18
CA VAL A 159 8.24 -4.31 -3.94
C VAL A 159 6.92 -5.05 -4.07
N SER A 160 6.70 -6.05 -3.22
CA SER A 160 5.47 -6.84 -3.18
C SER A 160 4.70 -6.50 -1.90
N ILE A 161 3.43 -6.12 -2.03
CA ILE A 161 2.50 -5.92 -0.91
C ILE A 161 1.44 -7.01 -1.00
N ASN A 162 1.38 -7.87 0.02
CA ASN A 162 0.37 -8.90 0.17
C ASN A 162 -0.62 -8.47 1.24
N LEU A 163 -1.87 -8.32 0.83
CA LEU A 163 -3.02 -8.00 1.67
C LEU A 163 -3.80 -9.29 1.87
N ILE A 164 -3.54 -10.00 2.97
CA ILE A 164 -4.13 -11.32 3.26
C ILE A 164 -5.28 -11.13 4.24
N PHE A 165 -6.51 -11.43 3.84
CA PHE A 165 -7.67 -11.16 4.68
C PHE A 165 -8.76 -12.23 4.57
N HIS A 166 -9.49 -12.40 5.67
CA HIS A 166 -10.71 -13.20 5.73
C HIS A 166 -11.59 -12.72 6.90
N PRO A 167 -12.89 -12.44 6.70
CA PRO A 167 -13.63 -12.47 5.43
C PRO A 167 -13.23 -11.29 4.51
N LYS A 168 -13.89 -11.11 3.36
CA LYS A 168 -13.64 -9.94 2.50
C LYS A 168 -13.97 -8.63 3.25
N PHE A 169 -13.27 -7.56 2.91
CA PHE A 169 -13.61 -6.22 3.39
C PHE A 169 -14.82 -5.66 2.63
N PRO A 170 -15.62 -4.79 3.26
CA PRO A 170 -16.58 -3.95 2.54
C PRO A 170 -15.89 -3.07 1.49
N ASP A 171 -16.59 -2.73 0.42
CA ASP A 171 -16.01 -1.94 -0.69
C ASP A 171 -15.50 -0.56 -0.24
N GLU A 172 -16.17 0.06 0.73
CA GLU A 172 -15.79 1.36 1.30
C GLU A 172 -14.44 1.28 2.02
N GLU A 173 -14.26 0.31 2.92
CA GLU A 173 -12.98 0.06 3.60
C GLU A 173 -11.89 -0.39 2.63
N TRP A 174 -12.26 -1.16 1.60
CA TRP A 174 -11.31 -1.68 0.63
C TRP A 174 -10.62 -0.57 -0.17
N LYS A 175 -11.36 0.49 -0.51
CA LYS A 175 -10.79 1.67 -1.17
C LYS A 175 -9.70 2.32 -0.32
N ASP A 176 -9.92 2.44 0.98
CA ASP A 176 -8.97 3.06 1.91
C ASP A 176 -7.74 2.16 2.12
N ILE A 177 -7.92 0.84 2.24
CA ILE A 177 -6.81 -0.14 2.29
C ILE A 177 -5.92 -0.03 1.03
N LEU A 178 -6.53 0.09 -0.15
CA LEU A 178 -5.79 0.30 -1.39
C LEU A 178 -5.09 1.66 -1.43
N MET A 179 -5.70 2.71 -0.88
CA MET A 179 -5.05 4.02 -0.74
C MET A 179 -3.79 3.93 0.12
N HIS A 180 -3.84 3.25 1.27
CA HIS A 180 -2.65 3.04 2.09
C HIS A 180 -1.56 2.24 1.36
N SER A 181 -1.95 1.23 0.59
CA SER A 181 -1.02 0.47 -0.25
C SER A 181 -0.34 1.36 -1.29
N PHE A 182 -1.10 2.26 -1.92
CA PHE A 182 -0.54 3.28 -2.81
C PHE A 182 0.40 4.25 -2.07
N LEU A 183 0.04 4.72 -0.87
CA LEU A 183 0.88 5.64 -0.09
C LEU A 183 2.22 5.01 0.30
N ILE A 184 2.23 3.71 0.65
CA ILE A 184 3.46 2.94 0.86
C ILE A 184 4.34 2.98 -0.40
N LEU A 185 3.78 2.68 -1.57
CA LEU A 185 4.52 2.74 -2.84
C LEU A 185 4.97 4.17 -3.20
N ASN A 186 4.14 5.16 -2.93
CA ASN A 186 4.43 6.57 -3.22
C ASN A 186 5.53 7.15 -2.30
N SER A 187 5.73 6.55 -1.12
CA SER A 187 6.80 6.92 -0.20
C SER A 187 8.18 6.43 -0.62
N ILE A 188 8.26 5.57 -1.65
CA ILE A 188 9.51 5.00 -2.12
C ILE A 188 10.39 6.11 -2.71
N ASN A 189 11.66 6.07 -2.36
CA ASN A 189 12.71 6.83 -3.02
C ASN A 189 13.95 5.95 -3.11
N ILE A 190 14.67 5.97 -4.23
CA ILE A 190 15.88 5.16 -4.43
C ILE A 190 17.01 6.10 -4.84
N GLU A 191 18.02 6.23 -3.98
CA GLU A 191 19.20 7.03 -4.26
C GLU A 191 20.11 6.31 -5.27
N SER A 192 20.20 6.80 -6.51
CA SER A 192 21.30 6.45 -7.41
C SER A 192 22.50 7.34 -7.08
N LYS A 193 23.66 6.72 -6.80
CA LYS A 193 24.91 7.45 -6.58
C LYS A 193 25.45 8.06 -7.86
#